data_AF-A0A661WKZ3-F1
#
_entry.id   AF-A0A661WKZ3-F1
#
_cell.length_a   1.000
_cell.length_b   1.000
_cell.length_c   1.000
_cell.angle_alpha   90.00
_cell.angle_beta   90.00
_cell.angle_gamma   90.00
#
_symmetry.space_group_name_H-M   'P 1'
#
loop_
_entity.id
_entity.type
_entity.pdbx_description
1 polymer ?
#
loop_
_entity_poly.entity_id
_entity_poly.type
_entity_poly.pdbx_seq_one_letter_code
_entity_poly.pdbx_strand_id
1 'polypeptide(L)'
;MNNRTTILVLSAVLIAAVLSGCVEEVSDHGIETVGPTPQPNVTPSATPTISKAMVTPSPLQIPMPEATPALPLRKKIHQEIDTTPALAGLLEPYVSDITMEDIGFEVSLPSGRDREYDVYPLMEVGKPTVPYIAKKFKIPKDSDVESVSVNLSNPVEIRNIFIKPVQPPTIDSDGGYYWQNYTPPPYTIDNETYASSEPYPGREYEYLLSGDPLHGVEVVVYIFPIQYIPAESRIIAYRNASVSIFYRVPVPTQEAE
;
A
#
# COMPACT_ATOMS: atom_id res chain seq x y z
N MET A 1 48.26 12.29 26.53
CA MET A 1 48.85 12.83 25.28
C MET A 1 47.72 12.95 24.28
N ASN A 2 47.35 14.19 24.00
CA ASN A 2 46.26 14.59 23.12
C ASN A 2 46.69 14.36 21.66
N ASN A 3 45.78 13.87 20.81
CA ASN A 3 45.82 14.23 19.39
C ASN A 3 44.39 14.51 18.92
N ARG A 4 44.13 15.82 18.81
CA ARG A 4 42.96 16.42 18.17
C ARG A 4 43.23 16.41 16.67
N THR A 5 42.39 15.73 15.90
CA THR A 5 42.39 15.86 14.43
C THR A 5 41.28 16.82 14.05
N THR A 6 41.68 18.04 13.69
CA THR A 6 40.83 19.11 13.19
C THR A 6 40.56 18.86 11.72
N ILE A 7 39.30 18.66 11.32
CA ILE A 7 38.89 18.64 9.91
C ILE A 7 38.25 19.99 9.57
N LEU A 8 38.88 20.70 8.64
CA LEU A 8 38.42 21.99 8.10
C LEU A 8 37.30 21.75 7.09
N VAL A 9 36.11 22.26 7.40
CA VAL A 9 34.98 22.35 6.46
C VAL A 9 35.19 23.59 5.59
N LEU A 10 35.49 23.37 4.31
CA LEU A 10 35.49 24.44 3.29
C LEU A 10 34.10 24.52 2.68
N SER A 11 33.32 25.47 3.19
CA SER A 11 32.04 25.91 2.64
C SER A 11 32.28 26.73 1.38
N ALA A 12 31.74 26.30 0.24
CA ALA A 12 31.64 27.11 -0.97
C ALA A 12 30.16 27.20 -1.37
N VAL A 13 29.55 28.31 -0.97
CA VAL A 13 28.24 28.77 -1.41
C VAL A 13 28.39 29.35 -2.82
N LEU A 14 27.64 28.83 -3.80
CA LEU A 14 27.45 29.50 -5.08
C LEU A 14 25.95 29.75 -5.29
N ILE A 15 25.56 31.02 -5.13
CA ILE A 15 24.24 31.55 -5.48
C ILE A 15 24.37 32.13 -6.89
N ALA A 16 23.51 31.69 -7.82
CA ALA A 16 23.27 32.42 -9.06
C ALA A 16 21.77 32.33 -9.43
N ALA A 17 21.07 33.43 -9.18
CA ALA A 17 19.75 33.71 -9.73
C ALA A 17 19.92 34.43 -11.07
N VAL A 18 19.15 34.04 -12.09
CA VAL A 18 18.86 34.91 -13.25
C VAL A 18 17.38 34.80 -13.61
N LEU A 19 16.79 35.98 -13.69
CA LEU A 19 15.40 36.34 -13.96
C LEU A 19 15.03 36.22 -15.45
N SER A 20 13.71 36.24 -15.69
CA SER A 20 13.03 37.07 -16.69
C SER A 20 12.43 36.37 -17.91
N GLY A 21 11.13 36.61 -18.14
CA GLY A 21 10.47 36.43 -19.44
C GLY A 21 8.94 36.27 -19.35
N CYS A 22 8.22 37.39 -19.45
CA CYS A 22 6.75 37.50 -19.47
C CYS A 22 6.12 37.21 -20.86
N VAL A 23 4.77 37.31 -20.90
CA VAL A 23 3.81 37.57 -22.02
C VAL A 23 2.93 36.36 -22.40
N GLU A 24 1.63 36.30 -22.06
CA GLU A 24 0.39 36.84 -22.72
C GLU A 24 0.14 36.16 -24.10
N GLU A 25 -1.03 35.64 -24.54
CA GLU A 25 -2.47 36.00 -24.46
C GLU A 25 -3.35 34.75 -24.80
N VAL A 26 -4.53 34.57 -24.17
CA VAL A 26 -5.93 34.73 -24.67
C VAL A 26 -6.42 33.84 -25.84
N SER A 27 -7.46 33.02 -25.56
CA SER A 27 -8.77 32.93 -26.26
C SER A 27 -9.47 31.65 -25.75
N ASP A 28 -10.57 31.65 -25.00
CA ASP A 28 -11.95 32.14 -25.21
C ASP A 28 -12.80 31.24 -26.14
N HIS A 29 -14.09 31.09 -25.79
CA HIS A 29 -15.17 30.16 -26.25
C HIS A 29 -15.34 28.91 -25.36
N GLY A 30 -16.34 28.75 -24.49
CA GLY A 30 -17.65 29.38 -24.40
C GLY A 30 -18.73 28.51 -25.04
N ILE A 31 -19.41 27.64 -24.27
CA ILE A 31 -20.85 27.40 -24.40
C ILE A 31 -21.43 26.65 -23.20
N GLU A 32 -22.33 27.38 -22.54
CA GLU A 32 -23.65 27.01 -22.04
C GLU A 32 -23.85 26.11 -20.81
N THR A 33 -24.61 26.74 -19.92
CA THR A 33 -25.09 26.33 -18.61
C THR A 33 -26.57 25.94 -18.72
N VAL A 34 -27.03 25.22 -17.70
CA VAL A 34 -28.42 25.13 -17.18
C VAL A 34 -29.22 23.88 -17.58
N GLY A 35 -29.60 23.10 -16.54
CA GLY A 35 -30.57 22.00 -16.57
C GLY A 35 -32.03 22.47 -16.75
N PRO A 36 -33.08 21.82 -16.20
CA PRO A 36 -33.11 21.04 -14.96
C PRO A 36 -33.89 19.70 -15.03
N THR A 37 -33.76 18.89 -13.98
CA THR A 37 -34.76 17.89 -13.56
C THR A 37 -35.81 18.58 -12.68
N PRO A 38 -37.10 18.22 -12.78
CA PRO A 38 -37.75 17.64 -11.61
C PRO A 38 -38.77 16.50 -11.91
N GLN A 39 -38.74 15.50 -11.02
CA GLN A 39 -39.81 14.66 -10.41
C GLN A 39 -41.31 14.96 -10.71
N PRO A 40 -42.28 14.17 -10.18
CA PRO A 40 -42.45 12.72 -10.01
C PRO A 40 -43.90 12.31 -10.46
N ASN A 41 -44.49 11.28 -9.85
CA ASN A 41 -45.94 10.93 -9.86
C ASN A 41 -46.38 10.03 -11.04
N VAL A 42 -47.21 8.98 -10.94
CA VAL A 42 -48.33 8.68 -10.04
C VAL A 42 -48.56 7.15 -10.04
N THR A 43 -48.93 6.56 -8.89
CA THR A 43 -49.74 5.33 -8.82
C THR A 43 -51.13 5.74 -8.30
N PRO A 44 -52.22 5.19 -8.85
CA PRO A 44 -53.21 4.59 -7.94
C PRO A 44 -53.90 3.33 -8.48
N SER A 45 -54.03 2.36 -7.56
CA SER A 45 -55.27 1.71 -7.15
C SER A 45 -56.13 0.94 -8.18
N ALA A 46 -56.20 -0.38 -7.99
CA ALA A 46 -57.43 -1.15 -8.21
C ALA A 46 -57.61 -2.16 -7.06
N THR A 47 -58.76 -2.04 -6.39
CA THR A 47 -59.29 -2.81 -5.25
C THR A 47 -59.91 -4.15 -5.71
N PRO A 48 -60.47 -5.03 -4.83
CA PRO A 48 -60.24 -6.47 -4.88
C PRO A 48 -61.45 -7.26 -5.39
N THR A 49 -61.22 -8.48 -5.86
CA THR A 49 -62.31 -9.44 -6.10
C THR A 49 -62.32 -10.47 -4.98
N ILE A 50 -63.39 -10.46 -4.20
CA ILE A 50 -63.73 -11.44 -3.18
C ILE A 50 -64.25 -12.70 -3.87
N SER A 51 -63.56 -13.83 -3.66
CA SER A 51 -64.07 -15.16 -3.97
C SER A 51 -64.05 -16.00 -2.69
N LYS A 52 -65.24 -16.23 -2.15
CA LYS A 52 -65.55 -17.20 -1.10
C LYS A 52 -65.15 -18.60 -1.56
N ALA A 53 -64.32 -19.30 -0.78
CA ALA A 53 -64.30 -20.76 -0.76
C ALA A 53 -64.16 -21.23 0.69
N MET A 54 -65.10 -22.08 1.07
CA MET A 54 -65.36 -22.59 2.41
C MET A 54 -64.69 -23.96 2.50
N VAL A 55 -63.63 -24.12 3.30
CA VAL A 55 -63.06 -25.45 3.61
C VAL A 55 -62.55 -25.48 5.06
N THR A 56 -63.28 -26.26 5.87
CA THR A 56 -62.89 -27.12 7.01
C THR A 56 -61.65 -26.76 7.85
N PRO A 57 -61.78 -26.54 9.18
CA PRO A 57 -60.62 -26.34 10.05
C PRO A 57 -59.94 -27.67 10.39
N SER A 58 -58.73 -27.86 9.85
CA SER A 58 -57.75 -28.82 10.37
C SER A 58 -57.15 -28.31 11.69
N PRO A 59 -56.76 -29.20 12.62
CA PRO A 59 -56.20 -28.81 13.91
C PRO A 59 -54.88 -28.05 13.73
N LEU A 60 -54.78 -26.91 14.42
CA LEU A 60 -53.60 -26.05 14.52
C LEU A 60 -52.35 -26.86 14.90
N GLN A 61 -51.52 -27.19 13.91
CA GLN A 61 -50.11 -27.41 14.14
C GLN A 61 -49.48 -26.04 14.37
N ILE A 62 -49.05 -25.77 15.61
CA ILE A 62 -48.21 -24.62 15.92
C ILE A 62 -46.91 -24.83 15.13
N PRO A 63 -46.55 -23.95 14.18
CA PRO A 63 -45.27 -24.03 13.51
C PRO A 63 -44.20 -23.84 14.59
N MET A 64 -43.36 -24.86 14.76
CA MET A 64 -42.11 -24.72 15.49
C MET A 64 -41.37 -23.53 14.87
N PRO A 65 -40.88 -22.55 15.66
CA PRO A 65 -40.17 -21.41 15.09
C PRO A 65 -38.96 -21.95 14.34
N GLU A 66 -39.00 -21.82 13.02
CA GLU A 66 -37.89 -22.08 12.13
C GLU A 66 -36.72 -21.24 12.65
N ALA A 67 -35.70 -21.93 13.18
CA ALA A 67 -34.54 -21.27 13.73
C ALA A 67 -33.91 -20.44 12.61
N THR A 68 -34.09 -19.12 12.67
CA THR A 68 -33.45 -18.20 11.72
C THR A 68 -31.95 -18.49 11.79
N PRO A 69 -31.30 -18.94 10.72
CA PRO A 69 -29.87 -19.20 10.75
C PRO A 69 -29.18 -17.90 11.13
N ALA A 70 -28.37 -17.94 12.19
CA ALA A 70 -27.63 -16.77 12.64
C ALA A 70 -26.83 -16.23 11.45
N LEU A 71 -26.94 -14.94 11.16
CA LEU A 71 -26.20 -14.35 10.05
C LEU A 71 -24.70 -14.39 10.37
N PRO A 72 -23.83 -14.67 9.38
CA PRO A 72 -22.38 -14.59 9.56
C PRO A 72 -21.97 -13.23 10.13
N LEU A 73 -21.16 -13.25 11.18
CA LEU A 73 -20.78 -12.02 11.90
C LEU A 73 -19.66 -11.30 11.15
N ARG A 74 -19.96 -10.11 10.63
CA ARG A 74 -18.98 -9.23 10.00
C ARG A 74 -18.09 -8.57 11.06
N LYS A 75 -16.78 -8.61 10.86
CA LYS A 75 -15.75 -8.03 11.74
C LYS A 75 -14.81 -7.11 10.95
N LYS A 76 -14.16 -6.20 11.68
CA LYS A 76 -13.16 -5.26 11.14
C LYS A 76 -11.89 -5.32 11.99
N ILE A 77 -10.74 -5.44 11.34
CA ILE A 77 -9.44 -5.07 11.90
C ILE A 77 -9.11 -3.67 11.38
N HIS A 78 -8.60 -2.81 12.26
CA HIS A 78 -8.13 -1.48 11.91
C HIS A 78 -6.80 -1.23 12.63
N GLN A 79 -5.77 -0.83 11.90
CA GLN A 79 -4.45 -0.59 12.46
C GLN A 79 -3.78 0.59 11.77
N GLU A 80 -3.24 1.50 12.59
CA GLU A 80 -2.31 2.54 12.14
C GLU A 80 -0.89 1.99 12.16
N ILE A 81 -0.14 2.26 11.10
CA ILE A 81 1.21 1.77 10.88
C ILE A 81 2.13 2.97 10.67
N ASP A 82 3.21 3.02 11.43
CA ASP A 82 4.34 3.90 11.15
C ASP A 82 5.10 3.35 9.95
N THR A 83 5.20 4.16 8.89
CA THR A 83 5.89 3.77 7.66
C THR A 83 7.27 4.40 7.51
N THR A 84 7.74 5.16 8.51
CA THR A 84 9.07 5.77 8.50
C THR A 84 10.23 4.78 8.38
N PRO A 85 10.13 3.50 8.78
CA PRO A 85 11.22 2.57 8.52
C PRO A 85 11.46 2.25 7.04
N ALA A 86 10.46 2.42 6.18
CA ALA A 86 10.70 2.33 4.74
C ALA A 86 11.66 3.45 4.27
N LEU A 87 11.53 4.67 4.82
CA LEU A 87 12.50 5.74 4.57
C LEU A 87 13.89 5.39 5.13
N ALA A 88 13.96 4.76 6.32
CA ALA A 88 15.24 4.29 6.85
C ALA A 88 15.92 3.28 5.91
N GLY A 89 15.15 2.46 5.18
CA GLY A 89 15.67 1.56 4.16
C GLY A 89 16.35 2.28 2.98
N LEU A 90 15.99 3.54 2.69
CA LEU A 90 16.66 4.31 1.65
C LEU A 90 18.08 4.74 2.03
N LEU A 91 18.38 4.84 3.34
CA LEU A 91 19.71 5.21 3.85
C LEU A 91 20.76 4.11 3.66
N GLU A 92 20.34 2.90 3.29
CA GLU A 92 21.27 1.83 2.96
C GLU A 92 22.10 2.23 1.72
N PRO A 93 23.45 2.21 1.79
CA PRO A 93 24.29 2.77 0.73
C PRO A 93 24.12 2.15 -0.66
N TYR A 94 23.56 0.93 -0.76
CA TYR A 94 23.26 0.26 -2.02
C TYR A 94 21.87 0.58 -2.57
N VAL A 95 21.03 1.30 -1.81
CA VAL A 95 19.66 1.64 -2.19
C VAL A 95 19.57 3.03 -2.81
N SER A 96 20.15 4.05 -2.18
CA SER A 96 20.10 5.42 -2.71
C SER A 96 21.28 6.27 -2.24
N ASP A 97 21.30 7.52 -2.65
CA ASP A 97 22.24 8.55 -2.18
C ASP A 97 21.64 9.48 -1.11
N ILE A 98 20.44 9.19 -0.61
CA ILE A 98 19.77 10.01 0.41
C ILE A 98 20.54 9.99 1.73
N THR A 99 20.52 11.12 2.43
CA THR A 99 21.09 11.27 3.76
C THR A 99 20.01 11.49 4.83
N MET A 100 20.39 11.38 6.11
CA MET A 100 19.48 11.69 7.21
C MET A 100 19.06 13.17 7.21
N GLU A 101 19.96 14.05 6.76
CA GLU A 101 19.73 15.48 6.61
C GLU A 101 18.65 15.77 5.55
N ASP A 102 18.65 15.04 4.43
CA ASP A 102 17.63 15.18 3.38
C ASP A 102 16.24 14.77 3.86
N ILE A 103 16.16 13.74 4.74
CA ILE A 103 14.91 13.30 5.36
C ILE A 103 14.38 14.34 6.34
N GLY A 104 15.27 15.01 7.07
CA GLY A 104 14.91 16.10 8.00
C GLY A 104 14.28 15.64 9.32
N PHE A 105 14.25 14.33 9.59
CA PHE A 105 13.84 13.75 10.87
C PHE A 105 14.49 12.38 11.10
N GLU A 106 14.52 11.96 12.37
CA GLU A 106 15.11 10.67 12.74
C GLU A 106 14.22 9.50 12.25
N VAL A 107 14.86 8.55 11.58
CA VAL A 107 14.26 7.29 11.14
C VAL A 107 15.15 6.14 11.57
N SER A 108 14.56 4.96 11.77
CA SER A 108 15.31 3.77 12.19
C SER A 108 14.69 2.53 11.59
N LEU A 109 15.53 1.58 11.17
CA LEU A 109 15.05 0.26 10.80
C LEU A 109 14.64 -0.50 12.07
N PRO A 110 13.49 -1.21 12.07
CA PRO A 110 13.15 -2.10 13.15
C PRO A 110 14.27 -3.13 13.32
N SER A 111 14.67 -3.42 14.55
CA SER A 111 15.72 -4.40 14.87
C SER A 111 15.23 -5.44 15.88
N GLY A 112 15.88 -6.61 15.93
CA GLY A 112 15.48 -7.69 16.85
C GLY A 112 14.49 -8.70 16.28
N ARG A 113 14.02 -9.61 17.15
CA ARG A 113 13.10 -10.72 16.82
C ARG A 113 11.61 -10.36 16.93
N ASP A 114 11.28 -9.25 17.60
CA ASP A 114 9.91 -8.81 17.85
C ASP A 114 9.46 -7.71 16.88
N ARG A 115 10.00 -7.71 15.65
CA ARG A 115 9.62 -6.69 14.66
C ARG A 115 8.14 -6.85 14.34
N GLU A 116 7.41 -5.75 14.48
CA GLU A 116 5.97 -5.73 14.23
C GLU A 116 5.63 -5.91 12.74
N TYR A 117 6.56 -5.53 11.87
CA TYR A 117 6.52 -5.64 10.41
C TYR A 117 7.95 -5.71 9.87
N ASP A 118 8.07 -6.17 8.63
CA ASP A 118 9.33 -6.24 7.92
C ASP A 118 9.42 -5.14 6.86
N VAL A 119 10.63 -4.67 6.58
CA VAL A 119 10.94 -3.75 5.48
C VAL A 119 11.71 -4.54 4.43
N TYR A 120 11.26 -4.48 3.18
CA TYR A 120 11.87 -5.18 2.07
C TYR A 120 12.02 -4.23 0.88
N PRO A 121 13.06 -4.35 0.06
CA PRO A 121 13.14 -3.64 -1.21
C PRO A 121 12.30 -4.32 -2.30
N LEU A 122 11.79 -3.54 -3.25
CA LEU A 122 11.35 -4.07 -4.54
C LEU A 122 12.57 -4.63 -5.30
N MET A 123 12.38 -5.78 -5.95
CA MET A 123 13.46 -6.58 -6.54
C MET A 123 13.36 -6.72 -8.07
N GLU A 124 12.61 -5.84 -8.73
CA GLU A 124 12.52 -5.84 -10.20
C GLU A 124 13.83 -5.32 -10.81
N VAL A 125 14.59 -6.22 -11.45
CA VAL A 125 15.89 -5.90 -12.07
C VAL A 125 15.80 -4.69 -13.00
N GLY A 126 16.73 -3.75 -12.84
CA GLY A 126 16.80 -2.51 -13.61
C GLY A 126 15.89 -1.39 -13.10
N LYS A 127 14.87 -1.68 -12.28
CA LYS A 127 13.96 -0.68 -11.70
C LYS A 127 14.46 -0.16 -10.36
N PRO A 128 13.97 1.01 -9.88
CA PRO A 128 14.38 1.58 -8.59
C PRO A 128 14.19 0.61 -7.41
N THR A 129 15.21 0.48 -6.56
CA THR A 129 15.19 -0.34 -5.33
C THR A 129 14.38 0.36 -4.23
N VAL A 130 13.06 0.48 -4.40
CA VAL A 130 12.19 1.19 -3.45
C VAL A 130 11.80 0.26 -2.28
N PRO A 131 12.03 0.66 -1.01
CA PRO A 131 11.57 -0.09 0.15
C PRO A 131 10.04 -0.06 0.32
N TYR A 132 9.49 -1.18 0.77
CA TYR A 132 8.09 -1.37 1.16
C TYR A 132 8.00 -2.07 2.52
N ILE A 133 6.82 -2.03 3.13
CA ILE A 133 6.53 -2.66 4.42
C ILE A 133 5.63 -3.86 4.20
N ALA A 134 5.97 -5.00 4.80
CA ALA A 134 5.11 -6.18 4.85
C ALA A 134 4.55 -6.33 6.27
N LYS A 135 3.22 -6.24 6.40
CA LYS A 135 2.51 -6.44 7.67
C LYS A 135 1.58 -7.63 7.58
N LYS A 136 1.67 -8.51 8.58
CA LYS A 136 0.86 -9.72 8.70
C LYS A 136 -0.29 -9.52 9.68
N PHE A 137 -1.48 -9.96 9.29
CA PHE A 137 -2.69 -9.92 10.11
C PHE A 137 -3.30 -11.31 10.22
N LYS A 138 -3.39 -11.82 11.44
CA LYS A 138 -4.06 -13.10 11.71
C LYS A 138 -5.57 -12.87 11.77
N ILE A 139 -6.34 -13.64 11.01
CA ILE A 139 -7.79 -13.68 11.13
C ILE A 139 -8.23 -15.05 11.66
N PRO A 140 -9.42 -15.15 12.29
CA PRO A 140 -9.91 -16.44 12.78
C PRO A 140 -9.99 -17.48 11.66
N LYS A 141 -9.80 -18.75 12.02
CA LYS A 141 -9.91 -19.87 11.09
C LYS A 141 -11.27 -19.83 10.37
N ASP A 142 -11.26 -20.26 9.10
CA ASP A 142 -12.45 -20.38 8.24
C ASP A 142 -13.18 -19.04 8.02
N SER A 143 -12.52 -17.90 8.28
CA SER A 143 -13.05 -16.57 7.99
C SER A 143 -12.84 -16.17 6.54
N ASP A 144 -13.85 -15.53 5.96
CA ASP A 144 -13.79 -14.99 4.60
C ASP A 144 -13.37 -13.52 4.63
N VAL A 145 -12.25 -13.17 3.97
CA VAL A 145 -11.83 -11.77 3.79
C VAL A 145 -12.69 -11.12 2.72
N GLU A 146 -13.42 -10.08 3.08
CA GLU A 146 -14.27 -9.33 2.15
C GLU A 146 -13.50 -8.22 1.43
N SER A 147 -12.66 -7.48 2.17
CA SER A 147 -11.91 -6.35 1.61
C SER A 147 -10.73 -5.97 2.50
N VAL A 148 -9.69 -5.45 1.84
CA VAL A 148 -8.51 -4.84 2.45
C VAL A 148 -8.35 -3.46 1.84
N SER A 149 -8.22 -2.44 2.68
CA SER A 149 -7.87 -1.09 2.24
C SER A 149 -6.71 -0.52 3.06
N VAL A 150 -5.89 0.28 2.39
CA VAL A 150 -4.79 1.03 2.99
C VAL A 150 -4.95 2.47 2.56
N ASN A 151 -4.82 3.41 3.49
CA ASN A 151 -4.75 4.83 3.18
C ASN A 151 -3.43 5.38 3.68
N LEU A 152 -2.61 5.89 2.77
CA LEU A 152 -1.36 6.56 3.12
C LEU A 152 -1.65 8.00 3.57
N SER A 153 -0.87 8.50 4.53
CA SER A 153 -1.04 9.85 5.08
C SER A 153 0.27 10.45 5.56
N ASN A 154 0.23 11.73 5.90
CA ASN A 154 1.39 12.53 6.31
C ASN A 154 2.54 12.47 5.29
N PRO A 155 2.31 12.96 4.05
CA PRO A 155 3.32 12.97 3.01
C PRO A 155 4.47 13.93 3.34
N VAL A 156 5.67 13.52 2.97
CA VAL A 156 6.89 14.33 2.94
C VAL A 156 7.50 14.21 1.56
N GLU A 157 7.88 15.34 0.98
CA GLU A 157 8.54 15.37 -0.32
C GLU A 157 10.04 15.60 -0.13
N ILE A 158 10.85 14.79 -0.79
CA ILE A 158 12.32 14.88 -0.76
C ILE A 158 12.82 14.90 -2.20
N ARG A 159 13.72 15.83 -2.52
CA ARG A 159 14.20 16.13 -3.89
C ARG A 159 15.71 15.94 -3.99
N ASN A 160 16.20 15.92 -5.23
CA ASN A 160 17.61 15.75 -5.58
C ASN A 160 18.17 14.40 -5.10
N ILE A 161 17.37 13.35 -5.22
CA ILE A 161 17.74 12.00 -4.80
C ILE A 161 17.77 11.04 -6.00
N PHE A 162 18.68 10.08 -5.95
CA PHE A 162 18.80 8.99 -6.89
C PHE A 162 18.67 7.65 -6.18
N ILE A 163 17.54 6.96 -6.40
CA ILE A 163 17.38 5.56 -6.00
C ILE A 163 18.08 4.70 -7.03
N LYS A 164 18.95 3.80 -6.58
CA LYS A 164 19.72 2.88 -7.44
C LYS A 164 18.81 1.80 -8.03
N PRO A 165 19.15 1.27 -9.22
CA PRO A 165 18.41 0.18 -9.81
C PRO A 165 18.79 -1.15 -9.19
N VAL A 166 17.81 -2.03 -9.03
CA VAL A 166 18.04 -3.41 -8.60
C VAL A 166 18.96 -4.09 -9.61
N GLN A 167 20.08 -4.63 -9.13
CA GLN A 167 21.01 -5.36 -9.98
C GLN A 167 20.61 -6.84 -10.08
N PRO A 168 20.91 -7.50 -11.21
CA PRO A 168 20.71 -8.94 -11.33
C PRO A 168 21.50 -9.68 -10.23
N PRO A 169 20.99 -10.82 -9.74
CA PRO A 169 21.64 -11.56 -8.65
C PRO A 169 23.07 -11.94 -9.05
N THR A 170 24.01 -11.63 -8.16
CA THR A 170 25.41 -12.04 -8.27
C THR A 170 25.68 -13.25 -7.40
N ILE A 171 26.56 -14.13 -7.85
CA ILE A 171 27.05 -15.22 -7.00
C ILE A 171 28.18 -14.65 -6.16
N ASP A 172 28.00 -14.57 -4.84
CA ASP A 172 29.09 -14.21 -3.93
C ASP A 172 30.18 -15.28 -3.98
N SER A 173 31.41 -14.85 -4.26
CA SER A 173 32.59 -15.73 -4.31
C SER A 173 33.19 -16.01 -2.92
N ASP A 174 32.48 -15.67 -1.83
CA ASP A 174 33.03 -15.61 -0.47
C ASP A 174 33.24 -16.98 0.22
N GLY A 175 33.39 -18.04 -0.57
CA GLY A 175 33.46 -19.41 -0.09
C GLY A 175 34.34 -20.34 -0.94
N GLY A 176 35.56 -19.92 -1.29
CA GLY A 176 36.66 -20.80 -1.70
C GLY A 176 36.52 -21.62 -3.00
N TYR A 177 35.34 -21.67 -3.60
CA TYR A 177 35.09 -22.30 -4.90
C TYR A 177 35.06 -21.21 -5.97
N TYR A 178 36.24 -20.95 -6.54
CA TYR A 178 36.36 -20.12 -7.73
C TYR A 178 35.68 -20.83 -8.90
N TRP A 179 34.46 -20.41 -9.23
CA TRP A 179 33.86 -20.71 -10.53
C TRP A 179 34.67 -19.94 -11.57
N GLN A 180 35.72 -20.58 -12.12
CA GLN A 180 36.77 -19.95 -12.94
C GLN A 180 36.28 -19.23 -14.20
N ASN A 181 34.98 -19.28 -14.52
CA ASN A 181 34.36 -18.64 -15.68
C ASN A 181 33.14 -17.77 -15.35
N TYR A 182 32.91 -17.41 -14.07
CA TYR A 182 31.81 -16.50 -13.75
C TYR A 182 32.16 -15.07 -14.18
N THR A 183 31.37 -14.53 -15.12
CA THR A 183 31.38 -13.11 -15.44
C THR A 183 30.13 -12.51 -14.80
N PRO A 184 30.26 -11.53 -13.89
CA PRO A 184 29.09 -10.91 -13.29
C PRO A 184 28.21 -10.28 -14.38
N PRO A 185 26.89 -10.31 -14.21
CA PRO A 185 25.98 -9.65 -15.13
C PRO A 185 26.30 -8.15 -15.22
N PRO A 186 26.10 -7.52 -16.39
CA PRO A 186 26.35 -6.10 -16.54
C PRO A 186 25.41 -5.27 -15.65
N TYR A 187 25.87 -4.07 -15.31
CA TYR A 187 25.02 -3.12 -14.62
C TYR A 187 23.77 -2.83 -15.46
N THR A 188 22.59 -3.03 -14.86
CA THR A 188 21.30 -2.94 -15.55
C THR A 188 20.48 -1.78 -15.00
N ILE A 189 19.94 -0.97 -15.91
CA ILE A 189 19.01 0.12 -15.61
C ILE A 189 17.87 0.10 -16.65
N ASP A 190 16.64 0.18 -16.16
CA ASP A 190 15.45 0.32 -17.00
C ASP A 190 15.28 1.78 -17.40
N ASN A 191 15.72 2.12 -18.61
CA ASN A 191 15.66 3.49 -19.11
C ASN A 191 14.23 4.04 -19.22
N GLU A 192 13.23 3.18 -19.48
CA GLU A 192 11.84 3.62 -19.57
C GLU A 192 11.35 4.05 -18.19
N THR A 193 11.59 3.22 -17.17
CA THR A 193 11.24 3.55 -15.79
C THR A 193 11.99 4.81 -15.32
N TYR A 194 13.30 4.92 -15.57
CA TYR A 194 14.10 6.07 -15.10
C TYR A 194 13.89 7.37 -15.89
N ALA A 195 13.33 7.31 -17.10
CA ALA A 195 12.91 8.50 -17.85
C ALA A 195 11.47 8.93 -17.52
N SER A 196 10.73 8.15 -16.72
CA SER A 196 9.33 8.39 -16.44
C SER A 196 9.11 9.51 -15.42
N SER A 197 8.06 10.31 -15.66
CA SER A 197 7.50 11.26 -14.68
C SER A 197 6.37 10.64 -13.85
N GLU A 198 6.01 9.39 -14.12
CA GLU A 198 5.03 8.65 -13.31
C GLU A 198 5.70 8.12 -12.03
N PRO A 199 4.96 8.08 -10.90
CA PRO A 199 5.47 7.49 -9.67
C PRO A 199 5.69 5.98 -9.82
N TYR A 200 6.85 5.51 -9.37
CA TYR A 200 7.16 4.10 -9.16
C TYR A 200 7.12 3.79 -7.64
N PRO A 201 6.42 2.72 -7.20
CA PRO A 201 5.77 1.68 -8.00
C PRO A 201 4.38 2.05 -8.55
N GLY A 202 3.85 3.24 -8.24
CA GLY A 202 2.57 3.73 -8.78
C GLY A 202 1.33 3.11 -8.13
N ARG A 203 1.54 2.37 -7.05
CA ARG A 203 0.50 1.75 -6.22
C ARG A 203 0.84 1.94 -4.75
N GLU A 204 -0.19 2.03 -3.91
CA GLU A 204 -0.03 2.28 -2.48
C GLU A 204 0.06 0.99 -1.65
N TYR A 205 -0.60 -0.07 -2.11
CA TYR A 205 -0.57 -1.36 -1.43
C TYR A 205 -0.93 -2.52 -2.37
N GLU A 206 -0.56 -3.73 -1.94
CA GLU A 206 -1.03 -5.01 -2.44
C GLU A 206 -1.31 -5.91 -1.23
N TYR A 207 -2.12 -6.96 -1.40
CA TYR A 207 -2.28 -7.94 -0.34
C TYR A 207 -2.39 -9.36 -0.89
N LEU A 208 -1.98 -10.31 -0.07
CA LEU A 208 -2.10 -11.74 -0.34
C LEU A 208 -2.79 -12.40 0.84
N LEU A 209 -3.60 -13.41 0.54
CA LEU A 209 -4.06 -14.36 1.53
C LEU A 209 -3.00 -15.46 1.61
N SER A 210 -2.40 -15.59 2.79
CA SER A 210 -1.48 -16.65 3.16
C SER A 210 -2.11 -17.48 4.29
N GLY A 211 -1.45 -18.55 4.68
CA GLY A 211 -1.94 -19.46 5.72
C GLY A 211 -2.19 -20.86 5.20
N ASP A 212 -2.15 -21.82 6.11
CA ASP A 212 -2.49 -23.22 5.84
C ASP A 212 -3.81 -23.59 6.57
N PRO A 213 -4.48 -24.68 6.16
CA PRO A 213 -5.72 -25.13 6.79
C PRO A 213 -5.62 -25.46 8.30
N LEU A 214 -4.42 -25.68 8.83
CA LEU A 214 -4.16 -25.96 10.25
C LEU A 214 -3.95 -24.70 11.09
N HIS A 215 -3.28 -23.67 10.55
CA HIS A 215 -2.81 -22.49 11.29
C HIS A 215 -3.69 -21.26 11.11
N GLY A 216 -4.71 -21.33 10.24
CA GLY A 216 -5.65 -20.25 9.96
C GLY A 216 -5.23 -19.40 8.76
N VAL A 217 -6.09 -18.45 8.41
CA VAL A 217 -5.84 -17.52 7.31
C VAL A 217 -5.05 -16.31 7.84
N GLU A 218 -4.04 -15.89 7.09
CA GLU A 218 -3.22 -14.72 7.34
C GLU A 218 -3.37 -13.76 6.16
N VAL A 219 -3.64 -12.49 6.44
CA VAL A 219 -3.60 -11.45 5.41
C VAL A 219 -2.25 -10.77 5.49
N VAL A 220 -1.46 -10.88 4.43
CA VAL A 220 -0.19 -10.15 4.29
C VAL A 220 -0.47 -8.92 3.45
N VAL A 221 -0.29 -7.74 4.04
CA VAL A 221 -0.45 -6.45 3.36
C VAL A 221 0.94 -5.88 3.08
N TYR A 222 1.24 -5.68 1.80
CA TYR A 222 2.41 -4.96 1.33
C TYR A 222 2.03 -3.49 1.14
N ILE A 223 2.70 -2.61 1.86
CA ILE A 223 2.44 -1.17 1.85
C ILE A 223 3.64 -0.52 1.15
N PHE A 224 3.37 0.32 0.14
CA PHE A 224 4.37 1.02 -0.66
C PHE A 224 4.36 2.52 -0.31
N PRO A 225 4.94 2.91 0.84
CA PRO A 225 4.86 4.28 1.34
C PRO A 225 5.77 5.26 0.61
N ILE A 226 6.63 4.80 -0.31
CA ILE A 226 7.54 5.65 -1.08
C ILE A 226 7.14 5.59 -2.54
N GLN A 227 6.85 6.76 -3.11
CA GLN A 227 6.57 6.94 -4.53
C GLN A 227 7.70 7.76 -5.15
N TYR A 228 8.56 7.11 -5.93
CA TYR A 228 9.71 7.74 -6.59
C TYR A 228 9.35 8.19 -8.00
N ILE A 229 9.73 9.41 -8.35
CA ILE A 229 9.49 10.00 -9.66
C ILE A 229 10.87 10.28 -10.27
N PRO A 230 11.41 9.34 -11.06
CA PRO A 230 12.81 9.37 -11.47
C PRO A 230 13.19 10.59 -12.31
N ALA A 231 12.35 10.98 -13.28
CA ALA A 231 12.60 12.13 -14.15
C ALA A 231 12.72 13.46 -13.37
N GLU A 232 12.12 13.52 -12.18
CA GLU A 232 12.17 14.68 -11.29
C GLU A 232 13.18 14.53 -10.14
N SER A 233 13.84 13.37 -10.02
CA SER A 233 14.77 13.04 -8.92
C SER A 233 14.16 13.33 -7.54
N ARG A 234 12.90 12.93 -7.33
CA ARG A 234 12.18 13.18 -6.08
C ARG A 234 11.35 11.99 -5.63
N ILE A 235 11.09 11.91 -4.32
CA ILE A 235 10.12 11.00 -3.72
C ILE A 235 8.99 11.76 -3.04
N ILE A 236 7.82 11.15 -3.02
CA ILE A 236 6.77 11.42 -2.04
C ILE A 236 6.77 10.22 -1.09
N ALA A 237 7.12 10.46 0.17
CA ALA A 237 7.16 9.44 1.20
C ALA A 237 6.08 9.71 2.25
N TYR A 238 5.25 8.71 2.51
CA TYR A 238 4.19 8.78 3.52
C TYR A 238 4.72 8.25 4.84
N ARG A 239 4.42 8.94 5.94
CA ARG A 239 4.89 8.57 7.30
C ARG A 239 3.93 7.65 8.04
N ASN A 240 2.68 7.59 7.60
CA ASN A 240 1.65 6.78 8.23
C ASN A 240 0.81 6.06 7.19
N ALA A 241 0.34 4.87 7.56
CA ALA A 241 -0.63 4.11 6.79
C ALA A 241 -1.74 3.58 7.70
N SER A 242 -2.98 3.75 7.27
CA SER A 242 -4.17 3.25 7.97
C SER A 242 -4.71 2.02 7.24
N VAL A 243 -4.58 0.84 7.86
CA VAL A 243 -5.02 -0.43 7.28
C VAL A 243 -6.39 -0.80 7.85
N SER A 244 -7.32 -1.20 6.97
CA SER A 244 -8.63 -1.74 7.35
C SER A 244 -8.89 -3.06 6.63
N ILE A 245 -9.20 -4.11 7.40
CA ILE A 245 -9.54 -5.44 6.87
C ILE A 245 -10.96 -5.79 7.36
N PHE A 246 -11.86 -6.06 6.42
CA PHE A 246 -13.19 -6.57 6.72
C PHE A 246 -13.26 -8.07 6.41
N TYR A 247 -13.81 -8.85 7.33
CA TYR A 247 -13.95 -10.29 7.18
C TYR A 247 -15.24 -10.80 7.84
N ARG A 248 -15.70 -11.97 7.43
CA ARG A 248 -16.82 -12.69 8.05
C ARG A 248 -16.32 -13.88 8.82
N VAL A 249 -16.81 -14.03 10.05
CA VAL A 249 -16.58 -15.24 10.83
C VAL A 249 -17.71 -16.23 10.52
N PRO A 250 -17.39 -17.51 10.25
CA PRO A 250 -18.40 -18.53 10.03
C PRO A 250 -19.25 -18.69 11.29
N VAL A 251 -20.53 -19.01 11.08
CA VAL A 251 -21.45 -19.33 12.16
C VAL A 251 -21.01 -20.68 12.73
N PRO A 252 -20.89 -20.85 14.05
CA PRO A 252 -20.60 -22.15 14.62
C PRO A 252 -21.66 -23.15 14.17
N THR A 253 -21.27 -24.12 13.35
CA THR A 253 -22.14 -25.27 13.08
C THR A 253 -22.31 -25.99 14.40
N GLN A 254 -23.54 -26.06 14.93
CA GLN A 254 -23.81 -26.99 16.01
C GLN A 254 -23.58 -28.39 15.44
N GLU A 255 -22.44 -29.00 15.77
CA GLU A 255 -22.24 -30.42 15.53
C GLU A 255 -23.31 -31.14 16.37
N ALA A 256 -24.28 -31.74 15.67
CA ALA A 256 -25.27 -32.59 16.30
C ALA A 256 -24.54 -33.85 16.78
N GLU A 257 -24.44 -33.99 18.11
CA GLU A 257 -23.97 -35.18 18.80
C GLU A 257 -24.93 -36.36 18.64
#